data_AF-A0A4S8LW38-F1
#
_entry.id   AF-A0A4S8LW38-F1
#
_cell.length_a   1.000
_cell.length_b   1.000
_cell.length_c   1.000
_cell.angle_alpha   90.00
_cell.angle_beta   90.00
_cell.angle_gamma   90.00
#
_symmetry.space_group_name_H-M   'P 1'
#
loop_
_entity.id
_entity.type
_entity.pdbx_description
1 polymer ?
#
loop_
_entity_poly.entity_id
_entity_poly.type
_entity_poly.pdbx_seq_one_letter_code
_entity_poly.pdbx_strand_id
1 'polypeptide(L)'
;VAAPNKVTTLNLSGKYVMNKTLSNLPMDEILSLQGVSWIKRKAISAAGSPTIVLNHIKDSNERIEINTSLPGVSSAQNKDKAETRKLDWVETKIETPLFGVDMIKFRRVSNNKEEWDKLDVDQSLKTGWTEDRLENGVIQTEMRSDKASGGKGWTNVQIWGFEIINGERRHTRHVQFTGPGGEFIKGKLVYDYGKPNSFFFNGRERVTYTHIIAVYS
;
A
#
# COMPACT_ATOMS: atom_id res chain seq x y z
N VAL A 1 -9.91 11.95 8.10
CA VAL A 1 -10.83 11.67 9.22
C VAL A 1 -10.90 10.16 9.46
N ALA A 2 -11.46 9.73 10.59
CA ALA A 2 -11.65 8.32 10.92
C ALA A 2 -12.42 7.55 9.83
N ALA A 3 -12.08 6.26 9.66
CA ALA A 3 -12.83 5.33 8.82
C ALA A 3 -14.12 4.89 9.53
N PRO A 4 -15.31 5.05 8.91
CA PRO A 4 -16.57 4.61 9.51
C PRO A 4 -16.56 3.10 9.81
N ASN A 5 -17.30 2.66 10.85
CA ASN A 5 -17.36 1.24 11.24
C ASN A 5 -17.87 0.33 10.12
N LYS A 6 -18.71 0.84 9.20
CA LYS A 6 -19.17 0.09 8.02
C LYS A 6 -18.07 -0.23 7.00
N VAL A 7 -16.90 0.40 7.12
CA VAL A 7 -15.72 0.14 6.30
C VAL A 7 -14.82 -0.83 7.06
N THR A 8 -14.72 -2.06 6.56
CA THR A 8 -13.97 -3.15 7.19
C THR A 8 -13.07 -3.83 6.17
N THR A 9 -12.24 -4.79 6.58
CA THR A 9 -11.41 -5.59 5.65
C THR A 9 -12.26 -6.49 4.74
N LEU A 10 -13.53 -6.74 5.08
CA LEU A 10 -14.53 -7.37 4.20
C LEU A 10 -15.13 -6.38 3.20
N ASN A 11 -14.98 -5.07 3.39
CA ASN A 11 -15.46 -4.03 2.47
C ASN A 11 -14.60 -2.76 2.60
N LEU A 12 -13.47 -2.74 1.90
CA LEU A 12 -12.54 -1.61 1.91
C LEU A 12 -12.92 -0.50 0.93
N SER A 13 -14.05 -0.61 0.23
CA SER A 13 -14.46 0.38 -0.78
C SER A 13 -14.52 1.78 -0.19
N GLY A 14 -13.81 2.71 -0.82
CA GLY A 14 -13.69 4.07 -0.31
C GLY A 14 -12.52 4.84 -0.89
N LYS A 15 -12.38 6.08 -0.42
CA LYS A 15 -11.28 6.97 -0.74
C LYS A 15 -10.43 7.19 0.50
N TYR A 16 -9.12 7.07 0.33
CA TYR A 16 -8.12 7.11 1.38
C TYR A 16 -7.03 8.08 1.00
N VAL A 17 -6.58 8.90 1.93
CA VAL A 17 -5.45 9.80 1.74
C VAL A 17 -4.38 9.42 2.75
N MET A 18 -3.17 9.15 2.28
CA MET A 18 -2.07 8.80 3.16
C MET A 18 -1.74 9.98 4.07
N ASN A 19 -1.74 9.73 5.37
CA ASN A 19 -1.29 10.69 6.35
C ASN A 19 0.23 10.55 6.54
N LYS A 20 1.01 11.42 5.87
CA LYS A 20 2.47 11.39 5.93
C LYS A 20 3.03 11.63 7.34
N THR A 21 2.29 12.34 8.20
CA THR A 21 2.71 12.63 9.58
C THR A 21 2.52 11.43 10.51
N LEU A 22 1.43 10.67 10.33
CA LEU A 22 1.13 9.48 11.14
C LEU A 22 1.78 8.20 10.58
N SER A 23 2.22 8.23 9.33
CA SER A 23 3.01 7.16 8.71
C SER A 23 4.48 7.29 9.13
N ASN A 24 5.15 6.18 9.40
CA ASN A 24 6.52 6.19 9.92
C ASN A 24 7.51 5.34 9.09
N LEU A 25 7.17 5.03 7.84
CA LEU A 25 8.10 4.37 6.92
C LEU A 25 9.10 5.37 6.32
N PRO A 26 10.40 5.03 6.25
CA PRO A 26 11.41 5.84 5.57
C PRO A 26 11.27 5.70 4.04
N MET A 27 10.27 6.38 3.47
CA MET A 27 9.88 6.22 2.07
C MET A 27 10.99 6.52 1.06
N ASP A 28 11.84 7.52 1.31
CA ASP A 28 12.97 7.83 0.40
C ASP A 28 13.99 6.69 0.36
N GLU A 29 14.27 6.07 1.51
CA GLU A 29 15.19 4.93 1.63
C GLU A 29 14.61 3.71 0.91
N ILE A 30 13.35 3.35 1.17
CA ILE A 30 12.67 2.25 0.49
C ILE A 30 12.69 2.45 -1.03
N LEU A 31 12.31 3.63 -1.51
CA LEU A 31 12.33 3.94 -2.95
C LEU A 31 13.76 3.85 -3.53
N SER A 32 14.78 4.24 -2.75
CA SER A 32 16.18 4.10 -3.16
C SER A 32 16.58 2.63 -3.30
N LEU A 33 16.24 1.80 -2.32
CA LEU A 33 16.50 0.35 -2.32
C LEU A 33 15.73 -0.38 -3.44
N GLN A 34 14.60 0.18 -3.86
CA GLN A 34 13.84 -0.28 -5.01
C GLN A 34 14.40 0.18 -6.36
N GLY A 35 15.47 1.00 -6.37
CA GLY A 35 16.14 1.46 -7.58
C GLY A 35 15.57 2.76 -8.18
N VAL A 36 14.70 3.48 -7.47
CA VAL A 36 14.16 4.76 -7.93
C VAL A 36 15.26 5.84 -7.85
N SER A 37 15.52 6.51 -8.97
CA SER A 37 16.58 7.52 -9.05
C SER A 37 16.34 8.72 -8.13
N TRP A 38 17.42 9.33 -7.64
CA TRP A 38 17.38 10.43 -6.65
C TRP A 38 16.45 11.58 -7.05
N ILE A 39 16.50 12.04 -8.31
CA ILE A 39 15.64 13.12 -8.83
C ILE A 39 14.15 12.76 -8.67
N LYS A 40 13.78 11.53 -9.02
CA LYS A 40 12.40 11.03 -8.89
C LYS A 40 11.97 10.99 -7.43
N ARG A 41 12.82 10.51 -6.53
CA ARG A 41 12.49 10.44 -5.10
C ARG A 41 12.30 11.82 -4.49
N LYS A 42 13.11 12.82 -4.87
CA LYS A 42 12.92 14.21 -4.44
C LYS A 42 11.58 14.77 -4.90
N ALA A 43 11.18 14.51 -6.14
CA ALA A 43 9.86 14.91 -6.62
C ALA A 43 8.71 14.23 -5.85
N ILE A 44 8.83 12.93 -5.54
CA ILE A 44 7.83 12.19 -4.73
C ILE A 44 7.74 12.73 -3.31
N SER A 45 8.89 13.05 -2.70
CA SER A 45 8.96 13.62 -1.36
C SER A 45 8.28 14.99 -1.30
N ALA A 46 8.54 15.85 -2.29
CA ALA A 46 7.96 17.18 -2.41
C ALA A 46 6.46 17.19 -2.80
N ALA A 47 5.95 16.08 -3.34
CA ALA A 47 4.55 15.94 -3.70
C ALA A 47 3.62 15.94 -2.47
N GLY A 48 2.32 16.16 -2.72
CA GLY A 48 1.29 16.02 -1.69
C GLY A 48 1.15 14.58 -1.18
N SER A 49 0.13 14.32 -0.35
CA SER A 49 -0.17 12.97 0.10
C SER A 49 -0.75 12.10 -1.04
N PRO A 50 -0.25 10.85 -1.20
CA PRO A 50 -0.91 9.86 -2.05
C PRO A 50 -2.38 9.68 -1.66
N THR A 51 -3.23 9.59 -2.67
CA THR A 51 -4.65 9.25 -2.52
C THR A 51 -4.91 7.92 -3.19
N ILE A 52 -5.57 7.01 -2.49
CA ILE A 52 -5.97 5.69 -2.98
C ILE A 52 -7.49 5.62 -3.00
N VAL A 53 -8.06 5.22 -4.12
CA VAL A 53 -9.46 4.83 -4.23
C VAL A 53 -9.49 3.32 -4.36
N LEU A 54 -10.18 2.67 -3.42
CA LEU A 54 -10.38 1.24 -3.40
C LEU A 54 -11.82 0.93 -3.81
N ASN A 55 -11.98 -0.05 -4.69
CA ASN A 55 -13.26 -0.68 -4.98
C ASN A 55 -13.14 -2.19 -4.69
N HIS A 56 -13.78 -2.63 -3.60
CA HIS A 56 -13.74 -4.01 -3.14
C HIS A 56 -14.94 -4.78 -3.69
N ILE A 57 -14.66 -5.72 -4.60
CA ILE A 57 -15.67 -6.52 -5.28
C ILE A 57 -15.68 -7.91 -4.65
N LYS A 58 -16.86 -8.30 -4.17
CA LYS A 58 -17.07 -9.44 -3.25
C LYS A 58 -17.96 -10.49 -3.90
N ASP A 59 -17.59 -10.90 -5.10
CA ASP A 59 -18.21 -12.02 -5.79
C ASP A 59 -17.40 -13.32 -5.54
N SER A 60 -17.65 -14.38 -6.31
CA SER A 60 -16.89 -15.64 -6.20
C SER A 60 -15.39 -15.48 -6.48
N ASN A 61 -14.97 -14.36 -7.07
CA ASN A 61 -13.58 -13.99 -7.34
C ASN A 61 -13.25 -12.68 -6.61
N GLU A 62 -13.26 -12.72 -5.27
CA GLU A 62 -12.98 -11.58 -4.40
C GLU A 62 -11.72 -10.84 -4.88
N ARG A 63 -11.87 -9.53 -5.12
CA ARG A 63 -10.80 -8.69 -5.67
C ARG A 63 -10.92 -7.25 -5.23
N ILE A 64 -9.77 -6.58 -5.15
CA ILE A 64 -9.68 -5.15 -4.89
C ILE A 64 -9.16 -4.47 -6.14
N GLU A 65 -9.93 -3.51 -6.64
CA GLU A 65 -9.48 -2.56 -7.63
C GLU A 65 -8.87 -1.35 -6.92
N ILE A 66 -7.63 -1.03 -7.27
CA ILE A 66 -6.83 0.02 -6.64
C ILE A 66 -6.55 1.10 -7.68
N ASN A 67 -6.99 2.33 -7.39
CA ASN A 67 -6.58 3.51 -8.15
C ASN A 67 -5.79 4.44 -7.23
N THR A 68 -4.50 4.55 -7.48
CA THR A 68 -3.61 5.44 -6.74
C THR A 68 -3.45 6.74 -7.53
N SER A 69 -3.26 7.84 -6.82
CA SER A 69 -2.90 9.13 -7.40
C SER A 69 -1.99 9.89 -6.46
N LEU A 70 -1.07 10.68 -7.01
CA LEU A 70 -0.18 11.53 -6.25
C LEU A 70 -0.24 12.96 -6.82
N PRO A 71 -0.61 13.97 -6.03
CA PRO A 71 -0.65 15.36 -6.51
C PRO A 71 0.71 15.79 -7.09
N GLY A 72 0.70 16.45 -8.24
CA GLY A 72 1.92 16.92 -8.91
C GLY A 72 2.68 15.85 -9.71
N VAL A 73 2.28 14.57 -9.59
CA VAL A 73 2.87 13.46 -10.37
C VAL A 73 1.79 12.85 -11.25
N SER A 74 1.74 13.29 -12.51
CA SER A 74 0.66 13.04 -13.49
C SER A 74 0.41 11.58 -13.86
N SER A 75 1.32 10.72 -13.44
CA SER A 75 1.58 9.37 -13.91
C SER A 75 1.57 8.36 -12.76
N ALA A 76 1.39 8.84 -11.53
CA ALA A 76 0.87 8.05 -10.42
C ALA A 76 -0.63 7.74 -10.63
N GLN A 77 -1.32 8.53 -11.46
CA GLN A 77 -2.70 8.29 -11.86
C GLN A 77 -2.74 7.25 -12.98
N ASN A 78 -3.29 6.08 -12.70
CA ASN A 78 -3.73 5.19 -13.75
C ASN A 78 -5.10 5.68 -14.23
N LYS A 79 -5.11 6.61 -15.20
CA LYS A 79 -6.34 7.27 -15.67
C LYS A 79 -7.28 6.31 -16.40
N ASP A 80 -6.74 5.23 -16.96
CA ASP A 80 -7.46 4.38 -17.89
C ASP A 80 -7.72 2.97 -17.35
N LYS A 81 -7.11 2.55 -16.22
CA LYS A 81 -7.38 1.24 -15.62
C LYS A 81 -6.98 1.16 -14.13
N ALA A 82 -7.93 0.81 -13.26
CA ALA A 82 -7.59 0.43 -11.88
C ALA A 82 -6.77 -0.88 -11.88
N GLU A 83 -5.86 -1.04 -10.92
CA GLU A 83 -5.14 -2.30 -10.75
C GLU A 83 -6.04 -3.30 -10.03
N THR A 84 -6.36 -4.41 -10.68
CA THR A 84 -7.16 -5.47 -10.08
C THR A 84 -6.26 -6.46 -9.33
N ARG A 85 -6.52 -6.64 -8.03
CA ARG A 85 -5.82 -7.57 -7.14
C ARG A 85 -6.78 -8.65 -6.66
N LYS A 86 -6.60 -9.88 -7.13
CA LYS A 86 -7.40 -11.04 -6.66
C LYS A 86 -6.88 -11.52 -5.31
N LEU A 87 -7.79 -11.89 -4.41
CA LEU A 87 -7.45 -12.38 -3.07
C LEU A 87 -7.32 -13.91 -3.05
N ASP A 88 -6.58 -14.48 -4.02
CA ASP A 88 -6.43 -15.92 -4.27
C ASP A 88 -5.04 -16.48 -3.92
N TRP A 89 -4.14 -15.62 -3.44
CA TRP A 89 -2.74 -15.93 -3.15
C TRP A 89 -1.91 -16.41 -4.35
N VAL A 90 -2.36 -16.15 -5.58
CA VAL A 90 -1.63 -16.49 -6.81
C VAL A 90 -0.71 -15.34 -7.20
N GLU A 91 0.58 -15.65 -7.43
CA GLU A 91 1.53 -14.66 -7.93
C GLU A 91 1.13 -14.16 -9.31
N THR A 92 0.97 -12.85 -9.44
CA THR A 92 0.71 -12.15 -10.69
C THR A 92 1.92 -11.30 -11.05
N LYS A 93 2.36 -11.36 -12.30
CA LYS A 93 3.38 -10.47 -12.83
C LYS A 93 2.78 -9.09 -13.07
N ILE A 94 3.40 -8.05 -12.52
CA ILE A 94 3.12 -6.66 -12.87
C ILE A 94 4.39 -6.03 -13.45
N GLU A 95 4.21 -5.19 -14.45
CA GLU A 95 5.31 -4.42 -15.03
C GLU A 95 5.00 -2.95 -14.86
N THR A 96 5.89 -2.24 -14.18
CA THR A 96 5.77 -0.81 -13.93
C THR A 96 7.03 -0.10 -14.41
N PRO A 97 6.93 1.08 -15.02
CA PRO A 97 8.15 1.74 -15.50
C PRO A 97 9.06 2.31 -14.39
N LEU A 98 8.60 2.38 -13.13
CA LEU A 98 9.46 2.75 -11.99
C LEU A 98 10.22 1.57 -11.40
N PHE A 99 9.61 0.39 -11.36
CA PHE A 99 10.15 -0.76 -10.61
C PHE A 99 10.52 -1.95 -11.51
N GLY A 100 10.20 -1.86 -12.81
CA GLY A 100 10.38 -2.95 -13.76
C GLY A 100 9.33 -4.03 -13.52
N VAL A 101 9.76 -5.28 -13.57
CA VAL A 101 8.90 -6.44 -13.35
C VAL A 101 8.88 -6.81 -11.87
N ASP A 102 7.70 -6.81 -11.28
CA ASP A 102 7.44 -7.30 -9.93
C ASP A 102 6.47 -8.48 -9.96
N MET A 103 6.59 -9.36 -8.97
CA MET A 103 5.63 -10.42 -8.68
C MET A 103 4.85 -10.04 -7.43
N ILE A 104 3.54 -10.19 -7.48
CA ILE A 104 2.66 -9.77 -6.39
C ILE A 104 1.49 -10.71 -6.20
N LYS A 105 1.09 -10.93 -4.94
CA LYS A 105 -0.05 -11.74 -4.55
C LYS A 105 -0.76 -11.14 -3.35
N PHE A 106 -2.05 -11.40 -3.25
CA PHE A 106 -2.93 -10.91 -2.20
C PHE A 106 -3.75 -12.08 -1.65
N ARG A 107 -4.05 -12.07 -0.35
CA ARG A 107 -5.02 -12.99 0.25
C ARG A 107 -5.75 -12.36 1.40
N ARG A 108 -6.91 -12.92 1.71
CA ARG A 108 -7.51 -12.81 3.03
C ARG A 108 -6.75 -13.70 4.00
N VAL A 109 -6.41 -13.16 5.16
CA VAL A 109 -6.07 -13.97 6.33
C VAL A 109 -7.28 -13.91 7.24
N SER A 110 -7.85 -15.07 7.57
CA SER A 110 -9.07 -15.11 8.35
C SER A 110 -8.85 -14.65 9.80
N ASN A 111 -9.94 -14.56 10.55
CA ASN A 111 -9.89 -14.32 12.00
C ASN A 111 -9.44 -15.55 12.80
N ASN A 112 -9.25 -16.70 12.16
CA ASN A 112 -8.75 -17.91 12.80
C ASN A 112 -7.38 -17.65 13.47
N LYS A 113 -7.23 -18.10 14.72
CA LYS A 113 -6.01 -17.88 15.50
C LYS A 113 -4.81 -18.69 14.97
N GLU A 114 -5.04 -19.94 14.59
CA GLU A 114 -3.98 -20.83 14.11
C GLU A 114 -3.37 -20.31 12.80
N GLU A 115 -4.21 -19.90 11.84
CA GLU A 115 -3.76 -19.29 10.59
C GLU A 115 -2.91 -18.03 10.86
N TRP A 116 -3.38 -17.19 11.78
CA TRP A 116 -2.71 -15.95 12.17
C TRP A 116 -1.37 -16.16 12.85
N ASP A 117 -1.31 -17.08 13.80
CA ASP A 117 -0.08 -17.40 14.52
C ASP A 117 0.98 -17.96 13.56
N LYS A 118 0.57 -18.75 12.55
CA LYS A 118 1.44 -19.34 11.52
C LYS A 118 1.87 -18.40 10.40
N LEU A 119 1.38 -17.15 10.35
CA LEU A 119 1.88 -16.19 9.35
C LEU A 119 3.38 -15.97 9.54
N ASP A 120 4.14 -16.25 8.47
CA ASP A 120 5.58 -16.01 8.36
C ASP A 120 5.85 -14.54 8.05
N VAL A 121 5.61 -13.69 9.04
CA VAL A 121 5.84 -12.25 9.01
C VAL A 121 6.42 -11.81 10.34
N ASP A 122 7.11 -10.68 10.34
CA ASP A 122 7.62 -10.08 11.56
C ASP A 122 6.50 -9.76 12.56
N GLN A 123 6.79 -9.92 13.85
CA GLN A 123 5.83 -9.71 14.92
C GLN A 123 5.24 -8.30 14.92
N SER A 124 5.97 -7.27 14.43
CA SER A 124 5.44 -5.91 14.36
C SER A 124 4.23 -5.78 13.44
N LEU A 125 4.04 -6.69 12.47
CA LEU A 125 2.86 -6.71 11.60
C LEU A 125 1.63 -7.30 12.30
N LYS A 126 1.81 -7.96 13.45
CA LYS A 126 0.72 -8.66 14.18
C LYS A 126 0.13 -7.89 15.36
N THR A 127 0.70 -6.75 15.74
CA THR A 127 0.29 -5.98 16.94
C THR A 127 -0.39 -4.67 16.56
N GLY A 128 -1.26 -4.12 17.43
CA GLY A 128 -1.84 -2.78 17.25
C GLY A 128 -3.22 -2.73 16.57
N TRP A 129 -3.68 -3.86 16.02
CA TRP A 129 -4.97 -3.99 15.35
C TRP A 129 -6.15 -3.84 16.33
N THR A 130 -7.25 -3.24 15.84
CA THR A 130 -8.55 -3.22 16.52
C THR A 130 -9.19 -4.61 16.56
N GLU A 131 -10.29 -4.74 17.32
CA GLU A 131 -11.15 -5.93 17.32
C GLU A 131 -11.69 -6.30 15.93
N ASP A 132 -11.70 -5.37 14.97
CA ASP A 132 -12.04 -5.65 13.57
C ASP A 132 -11.25 -6.84 13.01
N ARG A 133 -10.01 -7.06 13.44
CA ARG A 133 -9.20 -8.21 13.01
C ARG A 133 -9.80 -9.53 13.48
N LEU A 134 -10.35 -9.57 14.68
CA LEU A 134 -10.99 -10.76 15.26
C LEU A 134 -12.36 -11.03 14.62
N GLU A 135 -13.02 -10.00 14.10
CA GLU A 135 -14.30 -10.15 13.41
C GLU A 135 -14.15 -10.45 11.92
N ASN A 136 -13.28 -9.72 11.24
CA ASN A 136 -13.25 -9.62 9.77
C ASN A 136 -11.96 -10.20 9.14
N GLY A 137 -10.97 -10.56 9.96
CA GLY A 137 -9.63 -10.89 9.50
C GLY A 137 -8.92 -9.68 8.90
N VAL A 138 -7.86 -9.94 8.13
CA VAL A 138 -7.04 -8.91 7.47
C VAL A 138 -6.78 -9.28 6.02
N ILE A 139 -6.16 -8.37 5.28
CA ILE A 139 -5.60 -8.67 3.94
C ILE A 139 -4.09 -8.68 4.05
N GLN A 140 -3.47 -9.73 3.53
CA GLN A 140 -2.02 -9.80 3.38
C GLN A 140 -1.64 -9.58 1.92
N THR A 141 -0.57 -8.84 1.71
CA THR A 141 0.04 -8.66 0.39
C THR A 141 1.51 -9.03 0.47
N GLU A 142 2.01 -9.63 -0.60
CA GLU A 142 3.43 -9.86 -0.79
C GLU A 142 3.79 -9.40 -2.19
N MET A 143 4.82 -8.58 -2.28
CA MET A 143 5.38 -8.12 -3.53
C MET A 143 6.90 -8.27 -3.49
N ARG A 144 7.48 -8.70 -4.60
CA ARG A 144 8.92 -8.84 -4.76
C ARG A 144 9.32 -8.41 -6.16
N SER A 145 10.47 -7.75 -6.27
CA SER A 145 11.06 -7.53 -7.58
C SER A 145 11.54 -8.84 -8.20
N ASP A 146 11.32 -9.01 -9.49
CA ASP A 146 11.76 -10.20 -10.21
C ASP A 146 13.22 -10.07 -10.66
N LYS A 147 14.14 -10.70 -9.91
CA LYS A 147 15.58 -10.73 -10.25
C LYS A 147 15.83 -11.32 -11.64
N ALA A 148 15.03 -12.30 -12.08
CA ALA A 148 15.19 -12.93 -13.40
C ALA A 148 14.92 -11.93 -14.54
N SER A 149 14.07 -10.93 -14.29
CA SER A 149 13.77 -9.83 -15.21
C SER A 149 14.59 -8.55 -14.92
N GLY A 150 15.70 -8.66 -14.18
CA GLY A 150 16.58 -7.52 -13.86
C GLY A 150 16.15 -6.65 -12.67
N GLY A 151 15.17 -7.12 -11.88
CA GLY A 151 14.74 -6.49 -10.64
C GLY A 151 15.83 -6.46 -9.57
N LYS A 152 15.72 -5.54 -8.61
CA LYS A 152 16.79 -5.27 -7.63
C LYS A 152 16.90 -6.32 -6.52
N GLY A 153 15.89 -7.14 -6.29
CA GLY A 153 15.91 -8.21 -5.29
C GLY A 153 15.34 -7.85 -3.94
N TRP A 154 14.44 -6.88 -3.87
CA TRP A 154 13.73 -6.52 -2.65
C TRP A 154 12.40 -7.29 -2.50
N THR A 155 11.89 -7.38 -1.27
CA THR A 155 10.55 -7.87 -0.93
C THR A 155 9.81 -6.85 -0.05
N ASN A 156 8.49 -6.81 -0.18
CA ASN A 156 7.58 -5.97 0.60
C ASN A 156 6.37 -6.82 0.98
N VAL A 157 6.18 -7.03 2.29
CA VAL A 157 5.04 -7.73 2.86
C VAL A 157 4.19 -6.72 3.61
N GLN A 158 2.88 -6.74 3.40
CA GLN A 158 1.96 -5.88 4.13
C GLN A 158 0.82 -6.65 4.77
N ILE A 159 0.37 -6.18 5.93
CA ILE A 159 -0.91 -6.55 6.52
C ILE A 159 -1.78 -5.31 6.60
N TRP A 160 -3.00 -5.42 6.10
CA TRP A 160 -3.97 -4.35 5.99
C TRP A 160 -5.10 -4.57 7.00
N GLY A 161 -5.34 -3.55 7.81
CA GLY A 161 -6.37 -3.60 8.84
C GLY A 161 -6.76 -2.21 9.32
N PHE A 162 -7.19 -2.14 10.57
CA PHE A 162 -7.56 -0.90 11.24
C PHE A 162 -6.86 -0.80 12.59
N GLU A 163 -6.41 0.41 12.94
CA GLU A 163 -5.86 0.75 14.25
C GLU A 163 -6.64 1.92 14.85
N ILE A 164 -6.59 2.07 16.18
CA ILE A 164 -6.93 3.34 16.84
C ILE A 164 -5.65 4.17 16.94
N ILE A 165 -5.60 5.31 16.25
CA ILE A 165 -4.47 6.25 16.29
C ILE A 165 -5.03 7.61 16.66
N ASN A 166 -4.53 8.18 17.76
CA ASN A 166 -5.02 9.45 18.33
C ASN A 166 -6.55 9.44 18.57
N GLY A 167 -7.08 8.30 19.04
CA GLY A 167 -8.51 8.13 19.30
C GLY A 167 -9.37 7.90 18.05
N GLU A 168 -8.79 7.90 16.85
CA GLU A 168 -9.51 7.69 15.60
C GLU A 168 -9.20 6.32 14.98
N ARG A 169 -10.24 5.62 14.53
CA ARG A 169 -10.11 4.39 13.75
C ARG A 169 -9.61 4.71 12.36
N ARG A 170 -8.44 4.18 11.98
CA ARG A 170 -7.79 4.48 10.69
C ARG A 170 -7.44 3.21 9.96
N HIS A 171 -7.58 3.24 8.63
CA HIS A 171 -7.06 2.17 7.80
C HIS A 171 -5.53 2.25 7.85
N THR A 172 -4.89 1.16 8.24
CA THR A 172 -3.44 1.08 8.37
C THR A 172 -2.92 -0.13 7.59
N ARG A 173 -1.73 0.03 7.02
CA ARG A 173 -0.94 -1.07 6.47
C ARG A 173 0.36 -1.18 7.25
N HIS A 174 0.57 -2.30 7.93
CA HIS A 174 1.87 -2.61 8.52
C HIS A 174 2.75 -3.22 7.45
N VAL A 175 3.98 -2.74 7.35
CA VAL A 175 4.90 -3.07 6.26
C VAL A 175 6.17 -3.65 6.85
N GLN A 176 6.60 -4.75 6.24
CA GLN A 176 7.92 -5.33 6.37
C GLN A 176 8.57 -5.27 4.99
N PHE A 177 9.70 -4.59 4.88
CA PHE A 177 10.45 -4.46 3.64
C PHE A 177 11.84 -5.05 3.84
N THR A 178 12.25 -5.92 2.91
CA THR A 178 13.61 -6.43 2.83
C THR A 178 14.28 -5.90 1.57
N GLY A 179 15.38 -5.18 1.73
CA GLY A 179 16.15 -4.61 0.65
C GLY A 179 17.10 -5.61 -0.02
N PRO A 180 17.72 -5.22 -1.15
CA PRO A 180 18.61 -6.08 -1.93
C PRO A 180 19.87 -6.52 -1.17
N GLY A 181 20.33 -5.73 -0.19
CA GLY A 181 21.47 -6.01 0.67
C GLY A 181 21.09 -6.68 1.99
N GLY A 182 19.81 -7.03 2.18
CA GLY A 182 19.29 -7.56 3.45
C GLY A 182 18.84 -6.49 4.44
N GLU A 183 18.73 -5.23 4.00
CA GLU A 183 18.16 -4.15 4.81
C GLU A 183 16.76 -4.53 5.27
N PHE A 184 16.44 -4.34 6.55
CA PHE A 184 15.15 -4.76 7.10
C PHE A 184 14.43 -3.56 7.71
N ILE A 185 13.43 -3.07 6.99
CA ILE A 185 12.69 -1.86 7.34
C ILE A 185 11.26 -2.24 7.72
N LYS A 186 10.79 -1.69 8.83
CA LYS A 186 9.43 -1.91 9.34
C LYS A 186 8.75 -0.57 9.60
N GLY A 187 7.44 -0.56 9.49
CA GLY A 187 6.65 0.60 9.87
C GLY A 187 5.22 0.47 9.37
N LYS A 188 4.54 1.59 9.32
CA LYS A 188 3.14 1.66 8.93
C LYS A 188 2.83 2.83 8.02
N LEU A 189 1.88 2.56 7.13
CA LEU A 189 1.19 3.56 6.33
C LEU A 189 -0.19 3.76 6.92
N VAL A 190 -0.50 5.00 7.29
CA VAL A 190 -1.75 5.38 7.93
C VAL A 190 -2.58 6.20 6.97
N TYR A 191 -3.86 5.87 6.83
CA TYR A 191 -4.76 6.53 5.89
C TYR A 191 -5.92 7.25 6.58
N ASP A 192 -6.12 8.50 6.21
CA ASP A 192 -7.36 9.24 6.43
C ASP A 192 -8.44 8.74 5.47
N TYR A 193 -9.63 8.40 5.97
CA TYR A 193 -10.78 8.13 5.13
C TYR A 193 -11.40 9.44 4.62
N GLY A 194 -11.85 9.49 3.37
CA GLY A 194 -12.54 10.65 2.78
C GLY A 194 -11.64 11.63 2.01
N LYS A 195 -12.17 12.83 1.71
CA LYS A 195 -11.53 13.79 0.78
C LYS A 195 -10.15 14.26 1.26
N PRO A 196 -9.18 14.47 0.34
CA PRO A 196 -7.99 15.25 0.63
C PRO A 196 -8.42 16.68 1.00
N ASN A 197 -7.81 17.26 2.03
CA ASN A 197 -7.82 18.71 2.17
C ASN A 197 -7.31 19.27 0.84
N SER A 198 -8.16 20.01 0.15
CA SER A 198 -7.83 20.65 -1.12
C SER A 198 -6.80 21.75 -0.86
N PHE A 199 -5.52 21.40 -0.89
CA PHE A 199 -4.47 22.37 -1.15
C PHE A 199 -4.33 22.49 -2.67
N PHE A 200 -4.89 23.57 -3.19
CA PHE A 200 -4.68 24.00 -4.56
C PHE A 200 -3.21 24.41 -4.71
N PHE A 201 -2.44 23.67 -5.52
CA PHE A 201 -1.18 24.17 -6.04
C PHE A 201 -1.45 24.79 -7.42
N ASN A 202 -1.41 26.13 -7.47
CA ASN A 202 -1.38 26.89 -8.70
C ASN A 202 -0.04 26.67 -9.41
N GLY A 203 -0.11 26.25 -10.67
CA GLY A 203 0.88 26.49 -11.72
C GLY A 203 2.36 26.23 -11.38
N ARG A 204 2.77 24.95 -11.36
CA ARG A 204 4.14 24.54 -11.74
C ARG A 204 4.06 23.24 -12.54
N GLU A 205 5.03 23.06 -13.43
CA GLU A 205 5.14 21.94 -14.37
C GLU A 205 4.70 20.60 -13.77
N ARG A 206 3.81 19.90 -14.47
CA ARG A 206 3.43 18.53 -14.13
C ARG A 206 4.64 17.63 -14.36
N VAL A 207 5.16 17.02 -13.30
CA VAL A 207 6.27 16.09 -13.44
C VAL A 207 5.72 14.70 -13.78
N THR A 208 6.12 14.17 -14.93
CA THR A 208 5.73 12.85 -15.45
C THR A 208 6.69 11.76 -14.95
N TYR A 209 6.24 10.90 -14.03
CA TYR A 209 6.91 9.68 -13.55
C TYR A 209 5.99 8.45 -13.44
N THR A 210 6.08 7.53 -14.39
CA THR A 210 5.13 6.44 -14.60
C THR A 210 5.13 5.39 -13.47
N HIS A 211 4.05 5.36 -12.67
CA HIS A 211 3.65 4.32 -11.69
C HIS A 211 4.44 4.24 -10.38
N ILE A 212 4.13 5.13 -9.42
CA ILE A 212 4.58 5.05 -8.01
C ILE A 212 3.68 4.07 -7.24
N ILE A 213 3.77 2.79 -7.59
CA ILE A 213 2.78 1.80 -7.17
C ILE A 213 3.33 0.96 -6.02
N ALA A 214 4.52 0.40 -6.16
CA ALA A 214 5.08 -0.61 -5.27
C ALA A 214 4.90 -0.34 -3.74
N VAL A 215 5.26 0.84 -3.21
CA VAL A 215 5.20 1.04 -1.75
C VAL A 215 3.82 1.52 -1.27
N TYR A 216 3.05 2.17 -2.13
CA TYR A 216 1.80 2.84 -1.76
C TYR A 216 0.55 2.00 -2.05
N SER A 217 0.63 1.01 -2.95
CA SER A 217 -0.49 0.19 -3.41
C SER A 217 -0.65 -1.12 -2.67
#